data_AF-A0A327K3M7-F1
#
_entry.id   AF-A0A327K3M7-F1
#
_cell.length_a   1.000
_cell.length_b   1.000
_cell.length_c   1.000
_cell.angle_alpha   90.00
_cell.angle_beta   90.00
_cell.angle_gamma   90.00
#
_symmetry.space_group_name_H-M   'P 1'
#
loop_
_entity.id
_entity.type
_entity.pdbx_description
1 polymer ?
#
loop_
_entity_poly.entity_id
_entity_poly.type
_entity_poly.pdbx_seq_one_letter_code
_entity_poly.pdbx_strand_id
1 'polypeptide(L)'
;TEVIVVSRHTNVERKRFNLAHELAHRIIIATGNAALKKEPSMHRFAGAFLIPREHLEGEAGRNRHGMTWIEIMRLKRTYGVSAAAMLVRLSQV
;
A
#
# COMPACT_ATOMS: atom_id res chain seq x y z
N THR A 1 9.47 -14.38 -21.01
CA THR A 1 9.07 -14.61 -19.61
C THR A 1 8.92 -13.28 -18.92
N GLU A 2 7.77 -12.99 -18.32
CA GLU A 2 7.63 -11.78 -17.50
C GLU A 2 8.16 -12.08 -16.10
N VAL A 3 9.14 -11.29 -15.65
CA VAL A 3 9.82 -11.47 -14.36
C VAL A 3 9.85 -10.13 -13.63
N ILE A 4 9.63 -10.17 -12.32
CA ILE A 4 9.78 -9.04 -11.41
C ILE A 4 11.00 -9.31 -10.54
N VAL A 5 11.95 -8.37 -10.53
CA VAL A 5 13.19 -8.48 -9.76
C VAL A 5 13.05 -7.69 -8.46
N VAL A 6 13.37 -8.33 -7.33
CA VAL A 6 13.32 -7.69 -6.01
C VAL A 6 14.68 -7.79 -5.35
N SER A 7 15.17 -6.68 -4.81
CA SER A 7 16.43 -6.64 -4.05
C SER A 7 16.36 -7.57 -2.83
N ARG A 8 17.39 -8.41 -2.67
CA ARG A 8 17.55 -9.28 -1.50
C ARG A 8 17.81 -8.47 -0.22
N HIS A 9 18.44 -7.30 -0.33
CA HIS A 9 18.93 -6.47 0.77
C HIS A 9 17.90 -5.43 1.23
N THR A 10 16.63 -5.82 1.32
CA THR A 10 15.57 -4.97 1.87
C THR A 10 14.70 -5.76 2.85
N ASN A 11 14.05 -5.06 3.77
CA ASN A 11 13.13 -5.68 4.72
C ASN A 11 11.87 -6.20 4.01
N VAL A 12 11.13 -7.10 4.68
CA VAL A 12 9.95 -7.77 4.11
C VAL A 12 8.88 -6.76 3.69
N GLU A 13 8.66 -5.72 4.50
CA GLU A 13 7.69 -4.65 4.22
C GLU A 13 7.97 -3.97 2.88
N ARG A 14 9.23 -3.61 2.62
CA ARG A 14 9.65 -2.98 1.36
C ARG A 14 9.58 -3.95 0.18
N LYS A 15 9.91 -5.23 0.38
CA LYS A 15 9.76 -6.26 -0.66
C LYS A 15 8.31 -6.40 -1.08
N ARG A 16 7.39 -6.50 -0.12
CA ARG A 16 5.94 -6.58 -0.38
C ARG A 16 5.44 -5.35 -1.13
N PHE A 17 5.84 -4.16 -0.69
CA PHE A 17 5.44 -2.92 -1.33
C PHE A 17 5.97 -2.79 -2.76
N ASN A 18 7.25 -3.11 -3.00
CA ASN A 18 7.84 -3.10 -4.34
C ASN A 18 7.15 -4.10 -5.27
N LEU A 19 6.86 -5.32 -4.80
CA LEU A 19 6.12 -6.31 -5.59
C LEU A 19 4.73 -5.81 -5.97
N ALA A 20 3.99 -5.22 -5.02
CA ALA A 20 2.67 -4.65 -5.30
C ALA A 20 2.75 -3.45 -6.26
N HIS A 21 3.82 -2.65 -6.19
CA HIS A 21 4.08 -1.54 -7.10
C HIS A 21 4.34 -2.02 -8.54
N GLU A 22 5.20 -3.02 -8.72
CA GLU A 22 5.46 -3.61 -10.04
C GLU A 22 4.23 -4.31 -10.62
N LEU A 23 3.41 -4.94 -9.77
CA LEU A 23 2.10 -5.44 -10.19
C LEU A 23 1.19 -4.30 -10.67
N ALA A 24 1.15 -3.18 -9.94
CA ALA A 24 0.37 -2.00 -10.31
C ALA A 24 0.78 -1.46 -11.67
N HIS A 25 2.09 -1.44 -11.96
CA HIS A 25 2.63 -0.99 -13.22
C HIS A 25 2.02 -1.75 -14.41
N ARG A 26 1.94 -3.08 -14.30
CA ARG A 26 1.37 -3.96 -15.34
C ARG A 26 -0.11 -3.69 -15.53
N ILE A 27 -0.87 -3.61 -14.44
CA ILE A 27 -2.31 -3.38 -14.48
C ILE A 27 -2.62 -1.99 -15.06
N ILE A 28 -1.95 -0.95 -14.59
CA ILE A 28 -2.20 0.44 -15.02
C ILE A 28 -1.79 0.66 -16.48
N ILE A 29 -0.73 0.01 -16.97
CA ILE A 29 -0.41 0.05 -18.40
C ILE A 29 -1.53 -0.58 -19.23
N ALA A 30 -2.08 -1.72 -18.78
CA ALA A 30 -3.07 -2.46 -19.53
C ALA A 30 -4.48 -1.83 -19.48
N THR A 31 -4.85 -1.17 -18.38
CA THR A 31 -6.23 -0.74 -18.12
C THR A 31 -6.39 0.73 -17.73
N GLY A 32 -5.29 1.43 -17.47
CA GLY A 32 -5.30 2.80 -16.98
C GLY A 32 -5.66 3.83 -18.05
N ASN A 33 -6.33 4.90 -17.63
CA ASN A 33 -6.55 6.07 -18.47
C ASN A 33 -5.21 6.78 -18.75
N ALA A 34 -4.98 7.21 -19.99
CA ALA A 34 -3.78 7.94 -20.40
C ALA A 34 -3.51 9.22 -19.60
N ALA A 35 -4.54 9.83 -19.00
CA ALA A 35 -4.42 11.00 -18.13
C ALA A 35 -3.87 10.69 -16.72
N LEU A 36 -3.74 9.42 -16.33
CA LEU A 36 -3.22 9.04 -15.01
C LEU A 36 -1.72 9.34 -14.90
N LYS A 37 -1.34 9.94 -13.78
CA LYS A 37 0.06 10.02 -13.37
C LYS A 37 0.51 8.63 -12.88
N LYS A 38 1.27 7.93 -13.72
CA LYS A 38 1.69 6.53 -13.49
C LYS A 38 2.24 6.29 -12.08
N GLU A 39 3.30 6.98 -11.68
CA GLU A 39 4.01 6.73 -10.41
C GLU A 39 3.11 6.92 -9.17
N PRO A 40 2.40 8.06 -9.00
CA PRO A 40 1.42 8.20 -7.91
C PRO A 40 0.31 7.15 -7.94
N SER A 41 -0.20 6.79 -9.12
CA SER A 41 -1.23 5.76 -9.25
C SER A 41 -0.73 4.37 -8.84
N MET A 42 0.51 4.02 -9.18
CA MET A 42 1.14 2.76 -8.77
C MET A 42 1.35 2.71 -7.24
N HIS A 43 1.81 3.80 -6.62
CA HIS A 43 1.91 3.88 -5.16
C HIS A 43 0.55 3.75 -4.46
N ARG A 44 -0.48 4.44 -4.98
CA ARG A 44 -1.85 4.34 -4.45
C ARG A 44 -2.39 2.92 -4.58
N PHE A 45 -2.19 2.28 -5.72
CA PHE A 45 -2.57 0.89 -5.93
C PHE A 45 -1.86 -0.03 -4.94
N ALA A 46 -0.53 0.06 -4.80
CA ALA A 46 0.23 -0.82 -3.91
C ALA A 46 -0.24 -0.71 -2.45
N GLY A 47 -0.51 0.52 -1.99
CA GLY A 47 -1.09 0.78 -0.67
C GLY A 47 -2.48 0.17 -0.51
N ALA A 48 -3.38 0.36 -1.48
CA ALA A 48 -4.74 -0.18 -1.43
C ALA A 48 -4.80 -1.71 -1.55
N PHE A 49 -3.89 -2.30 -2.34
CA PHE A 49 -3.78 -3.74 -2.54
C PHE A 49 -3.28 -4.45 -1.28
N LEU A 50 -2.27 -3.89 -0.61
CA LEU A 50 -1.74 -4.46 0.64
C LEU A 50 -2.62 -4.15 1.86
N ILE A 51 -3.41 -3.08 1.80
CA ILE A 51 -4.23 -2.59 2.91
C ILE A 51 -5.65 -2.30 2.38
N PRO A 52 -6.51 -3.32 2.28
CA PRO A 52 -7.86 -3.18 1.77
C PRO A 52 -8.68 -2.18 2.59
N ARG A 53 -9.45 -1.31 1.91
CA ARG A 53 -10.23 -0.24 2.55
C ARG A 53 -11.17 -0.79 3.62
N GLU A 54 -12.01 -1.76 3.25
CA GLU A 54 -13.07 -2.30 4.12
C GLU A 54 -12.49 -2.91 5.40
N HIS A 55 -11.41 -3.68 5.27
CA HIS A 55 -10.73 -4.28 6.41
C HIS A 55 -10.03 -3.22 7.27
N LEU A 56 -9.42 -2.19 6.66
CA LEU A 56 -8.81 -1.09 7.40
C LEU A 56 -9.85 -0.28 8.19
N GLU A 57 -11.00 0.02 7.59
CA GLU A 57 -12.09 0.72 8.27
C GLU A 57 -12.67 -0.10 9.43
N GLY A 58 -12.74 -1.43 9.29
CA GLY A 58 -13.12 -2.33 10.40
C GLY A 58 -12.10 -2.32 11.55
N GLU A 59 -10.81 -2.32 11.23
CA GLU A 59 -9.73 -2.33 12.23
C GLU A 59 -9.44 -0.97 12.87
N ALA A 60 -9.60 0.12 12.12
CA ALA A 60 -9.31 1.48 12.57
C ALA A 60 -10.54 2.17 13.15
N GLY A 61 -11.75 1.81 12.71
CA GLY A 61 -12.99 2.52 12.96
C GLY A 61 -13.24 3.62 11.92
N ARG A 62 -14.51 3.78 11.50
CA ARG A 62 -14.91 4.65 10.36
C ARG A 62 -14.84 6.16 10.63
N ASN A 63 -15.12 6.59 11.86
CA ASN A 63 -15.25 8.02 12.21
C ASN A 63 -14.37 8.36 13.41
N ARG A 64 -13.05 8.47 13.19
CA ARG A 64 -12.10 8.83 14.25
C ARG A 64 -11.35 10.10 13.93
N HIS A 65 -11.19 10.94 14.95
CA HIS A 65 -10.46 12.21 14.88
C HIS A 65 -8.94 12.07 15.11
N GLY A 66 -8.46 10.86 15.38
CA GLY A 66 -7.05 10.60 15.62
C GLY A 66 -6.73 9.13 15.88
N MET A 67 -5.45 8.79 15.72
CA MET A 67 -4.93 7.45 15.97
C MET A 67 -3.66 7.54 16.81
N THR A 68 -3.56 6.71 17.83
CA THR A 68 -2.38 6.64 18.69
C THR A 68 -1.22 5.94 17.98
N TRP A 69 0.00 6.21 18.44
CA TRP A 69 1.19 5.52 17.95
C TRP A 69 1.08 3.99 18.07
N ILE A 70 0.50 3.51 19.17
CA ILE A 70 0.33 2.07 19.44
C ILE A 70 -0.59 1.43 18.41
N GLU A 71 -1.68 2.11 18.04
CA GLU A 71 -2.62 1.64 17.01
C GLU A 71 -1.94 1.60 15.63
N ILE A 72 -1.16 2.61 15.27
CA ILE A 72 -0.41 2.63 14.01
C ILE A 72 0.57 1.44 13.97
N MET A 73 1.29 1.20 15.08
CA MET A 73 2.21 0.07 15.20
C MET A 73 1.51 -1.29 15.12
N ARG A 74 0.30 -1.41 15.68
CA ARG A 74 -0.54 -2.60 15.53
C ARG A 74 -0.89 -2.81 14.05
N LEU A 75 -1.47 -1.81 13.39
CA LEU A 75 -1.92 -1.91 12.01
C LEU A 75 -0.78 -2.20 11.04
N LYS A 76 0.36 -1.51 11.14
CA LYS A 76 1.49 -1.75 10.23
C LYS A 76 2.04 -3.18 10.36
N ARG A 77 1.96 -3.79 11.55
CA ARG A 77 2.30 -5.21 11.77
C ARG A 77 1.25 -6.13 11.16
N THR A 78 -0.04 -5.85 11.37
CA THR A 78 -1.15 -6.61 10.77
C THR A 78 -1.04 -6.69 9.24
N TYR A 79 -0.76 -5.58 8.58
CA TYR A 79 -0.67 -5.53 7.12
C TYR A 79 0.74 -5.85 6.56
N GLY A 80 1.75 -5.94 7.42
CA GLY A 80 3.14 -6.19 7.02
C GLY A 80 3.70 -5.08 6.13
N VAL A 81 3.45 -3.82 6.51
CA VAL A 81 3.89 -2.62 5.78
C VAL A 81 4.72 -1.71 6.69
N SER A 82 5.41 -0.74 6.10
CA SER A 82 6.11 0.28 6.89
C SER A 82 5.13 1.23 7.57
N ALA A 83 5.59 1.91 8.64
CA ALA A 83 4.78 2.93 9.31
C ALA A 83 4.40 4.06 8.35
N ALA A 84 5.31 4.46 7.46
CA ALA A 84 5.05 5.47 6.45
C ALA A 84 3.95 5.05 5.46
N ALA A 85 4.01 3.81 4.96
CA ALA A 85 2.95 3.28 4.07
C ALA A 85 1.61 3.20 4.78
N MET A 86 1.60 2.85 6.07
CA MET A 86 0.38 2.81 6.89
C MET A 86 -0.24 4.21 7.04
N LEU A 87 0.58 5.24 7.36
CA LEU A 87 0.12 6.62 7.48
C LEU A 87 -0.45 7.16 6.16
N VAL A 88 0.25 6.94 5.05
CA VAL A 88 -0.24 7.33 3.72
C VAL A 88 -1.55 6.64 3.40
N ARG A 89 -1.73 5.37 3.78
CA ARG A 89 -2.99 4.68 3.54
C ARG A 89 -4.12 5.23 4.39
N LEU A 90 -3.86 5.52 5.67
CA LEU A 90 -4.84 6.13 6.57
C LEU A 90 -5.33 7.49 6.09
N SER A 91 -4.50 8.27 5.40
CA SER A 91 -4.94 9.55 4.80
C SER A 91 -5.70 9.42 3.47
N GLN A 92 -5.75 8.21 2.90
CA GLN A 92 -6.46 7.93 1.65
C GLN A 92 -7.83 7.26 1.86
N VAL A 93 -8.08 6.74 3.06
CA VAL A 93 -9.36 6.12 3.41
C VAL A 93 -10.32 7.12 4.00
#